data_AF-A0A9E6AVJ3-F1
#
_entry.id   AF-A0A9E6AVJ3-F1
#
_cell.length_a   1.000
_cell.length_b   1.000
_cell.length_c   1.000
_cell.angle_alpha   90.00
_cell.angle_beta   90.00
_cell.angle_gamma   90.00
#
_symmetry.space_group_name_H-M   'P 1'
#
loop_
_entity.id
_entity.type
_entity.pdbx_description
1 polymer ?
#
loop_
_entity_poly.entity_id
_entity_poly.type
_entity_poly.pdbx_seq_one_letter_code
_entity_poly.pdbx_strand_id
1 'polypeptide(L)' 'MVFLCLLAAPEGLRALRKAHPDVEIFTAAVDDGLNEKSYIMPGLGDAGDRIFGTK' A
#
# COMPACT_ATOMS: atom_id res chain seq x y z
N MET A 1 9.48 -13.28 -7.93
CA MET A 1 8.19 -13.26 -7.18
C MET A 1 7.46 -11.99 -7.55
N VAL A 2 6.13 -12.01 -7.65
CA VAL A 2 5.33 -10.82 -8.00
C VAL A 2 4.46 -10.41 -6.81
N PHE A 3 4.54 -9.14 -6.42
CA PHE A 3 3.66 -8.53 -5.43
C PHE A 3 2.65 -7.61 -6.12
N LEU A 4 1.36 -7.90 -5.96
CA LEU A 4 0.27 -7.11 -6.51
C LEU A 4 -0.54 -6.48 -5.37
N CYS A 5 -0.75 -5.16 -5.41
CA CYS A 5 -1.64 -4.47 -4.49
C CYS A 5 -2.48 -3.41 -5.21
N LEU A 6 -3.60 -2.99 -4.62
CA LEU A 6 -4.42 -1.92 -5.21
C LEU A 6 -3.80 -0.54 -5.04
N LEU A 7 -3.26 -0.27 -3.86
CA LEU A 7 -2.78 1.04 -3.46
C LEU A 7 -1.48 0.92 -2.69
N ALA A 8 -0.53 1.81 -2.96
CA ALA A 8 0.76 1.84 -2.27
C ALA A 8 1.16 3.27 -1.85
N ALA A 9 1.89 3.37 -0.74
CA ALA A 9 2.57 4.61 -0.33
C ALA A 9 4.07 4.56 -0.73
N PRO A 10 4.69 5.70 -1.08
CA PRO A 10 6.10 5.78 -1.45
C PRO A 10 7.04 5.20 -0.38
N GLU A 11 6.71 5.37 0.90
CA GLU A 11 7.44 4.81 2.05
C GLU A 11 7.49 3.29 1.97
N GLY A 12 6.33 2.67 1.74
CA GLY A 12 6.19 1.22 1.62
C GLY A 12 6.93 0.67 0.40
N LEU A 13 6.85 1.35 -0.74
CA LEU A 13 7.59 0.96 -1.94
C LEU A 13 9.11 1.01 -1.73
N ARG A 14 9.63 2.07 -1.09
CA ARG A 14 11.06 2.17 -0.76
C ARG A 14 11.49 1.07 0.21
N ALA A 15 10.68 0.81 1.24
CA ALA A 15 10.97 -0.25 2.20
C ALA A 15 11.02 -1.63 1.55
N LEU A 16 10.01 -1.96 0.73
CA LEU A 16 9.93 -3.25 0.05
C LEU A 16 11.08 -3.44 -0.95
N ARG A 17 11.37 -2.43 -1.77
CA ARG A 17 12.49 -2.49 -2.72
C ARG A 17 13.86 -2.65 -2.04
N LYS A 18 14.04 -2.03 -0.86
CA LYS A 18 15.28 -2.16 -0.08
C LYS A 18 15.43 -3.57 0.50
N ALA A 19 14.35 -4.14 1.01
CA ALA A 19 14.37 -5.47 1.63
C ALA A 19 14.40 -6.61 0.60
N HIS A 20 13.68 -6.45 -0.50
CA HIS A 20 13.45 -7.47 -1.53
C HIS A 20 13.58 -6.86 -2.93
N PRO A 21 14.81 -6.55 -3.39
CA PRO A 21 15.04 -5.95 -4.71
C PRO A 21 14.69 -6.88 -5.88
N ASP A 22 14.51 -8.18 -5.63
CA ASP A 22 14.15 -9.22 -6.58
C ASP A 22 12.63 -9.37 -6.79
N VAL A 23 11.80 -8.66 -6.02
CA VAL A 23 10.34 -8.70 -6.14
C VAL A 23 9.87 -7.65 -7.14
N GLU A 24 9.12 -8.10 -8.14
CA GLU A 24 8.42 -7.22 -9.06
C GLU A 24 7.12 -6.73 -8.42
N ILE A 25 6.87 -5.42 -8.47
CA ILE A 25 5.73 -4.79 -7.77
C ILE A 25 4.79 -4.18 -8.82
N PHE A 26 3.54 -4.62 -8.80
CA PHE A 26 2.46 -4.00 -9.55
C PHE A 26 1.46 -3.37 -8.59
N THR A 27 1.09 -2.12 -8.87
CA THR A 27 0.05 -1.43 -8.11
C THR A 27 -0.82 -0.57 -9.02
N ALA A 28 -2.11 -0.44 -8.69
CA ALA A 28 -3.03 0.35 -9.50
C ALA A 28 -2.85 1.86 -9.26
N ALA A 29 -2.43 2.26 -8.06
CA ALA A 29 -2.14 3.66 -7.73
C ALA A 29 -1.05 3.80 -6.66
N VAL A 30 -0.29 4.88 -6.75
CA VAL A 30 0.66 5.33 -5.73
C VAL A 30 0.19 6.68 -5.23
N ASP A 31 -0.13 6.73 -3.95
CA ASP A 31 -0.68 7.91 -3.27
C ASP A 31 0.43 8.72 -2.59
N ASP A 32 0.08 9.85 -1.94
CA ASP A 32 1.06 10.84 -1.48
C ASP A 32 1.99 10.32 -0.37
N GLY A 33 1.47 9.46 0.51
CA GLY A 33 2.22 8.95 1.65
C GLY A 33 1.35 8.41 2.76
N LEU A 34 1.96 8.30 3.94
CA LEU A 34 1.28 7.86 5.15
C LEU A 34 0.99 9.03 6.09
N ASN A 35 -0.15 9.00 6.78
CA ASN A 35 -0.42 9.88 7.92
C ASN A 35 0.17 9.33 9.24
N GLU A 36 -0.04 10.05 10.34
CA GLU A 36 0.46 9.67 11.68
C GLU A 36 -0.07 8.33 12.21
N LYS A 37 -1.19 7.84 11.65
CA LYS A 37 -1.78 6.54 11.97
C LYS A 37 -1.41 5.45 10.96
N SER A 38 -0.46 5.72 10.07
CA SER A 38 -0.01 4.81 9.01
C SER A 38 -1.08 4.44 7.98
N TYR A 39 -2.11 5.27 7.80
CA TYR A 39 -3.00 5.15 6.64
C TYR A 39 -2.40 5.84 5.43
N ILE A 40 -2.59 5.25 4.26
CA ILE A 40 -2.27 5.87 2.97
C ILE A 40 -3.19 7.09 2.77
N MET A 41 -2.64 8.20 2.27
CA MET A 41 -3.36 9.45 2.01
C MET A 41 -3.18 9.89 0.54
N PRO A 42 -4.25 10.27 -0.19
CA PRO A 42 -5.65 10.39 0.27
C PRO A 42 -6.29 9.04 0.63
N GLY A 43 -5.82 7.93 0.07
CA GLY A 43 -6.18 6.60 0.53
C GLY A 43 -7.60 6.16 0.23
N LEU A 44 -7.94 5.00 0.79
CA LEU A 44 -9.31 4.46 0.78
C LEU A 44 -9.87 4.16 2.17
N GLY A 45 -9.10 4.44 3.23
CA GLY A 45 -9.39 4.02 4.60
C GLY A 45 -9.00 2.55 4.84
N ASP A 46 -9.74 1.86 5.70
CA ASP A 46 -9.54 0.44 5.94
C ASP A 46 -10.14 -0.40 4.79
N ALA A 47 -9.27 -1.10 4.05
CA ALA A 47 -9.70 -1.92 2.92
C ALA A 47 -10.55 -3.11 3.36
N GLY A 48 -10.20 -3.74 4.49
CA GLY A 48 -10.88 -4.92 5.01
C GLY A 48 -12.29 -4.58 5.44
N ASP A 49 -12.45 -3.55 6.27
CA ASP A 49 -13.76 -3.12 6.76
C ASP A 49 -14.69 -2.73 5.62
N ARG A 50 -14.17 -2.09 4.56
CA ARG A 50 -14.97 -1.69 3.41
C ARG A 50 -15.39 -2.86 2.53
N ILE A 51 -14.54 -3.88 2.39
CA ILE A 51 -14.83 -5.06 1.58
C ILE A 51 -15.82 -5.99 2.31
N PHE A 52 -15.65 -6.16 3.62
CA PHE A 52 -16.40 -7.15 4.40
C PHE A 52 -17.53 -6.56 5.26
N GLY A 53 -17.62 -5.23 5.35
CA GLY A 53 -18.66 -4.54 6.12
C GLY A 53 -18.49 -4.66 7.64
N THR A 54 -17.25 -4.73 8.14
CA THR A 54 -16.90 -4.93 9.55
C THR A 54 -16.53 -3.64 10.29
N LYS A 55 -16.45 -3.72 11.63
CA LYS A 55 -15.84 -2.76 12.58
C LYS A 55 -15.43 -3.45 13.88
#